data_AF-A0A0C3PRD0-F1
#
_entry.id   AF-A0A0C3PRD0-F1
#
_cell.length_a   1.000
_cell.length_b   1.000
_cell.length_c   1.000
_cell.angle_alpha   90.00
_cell.angle_beta   90.00
_cell.angle_gamma   90.00
#
_symmetry.space_group_name_H-M   'P 1'
#
loop_
_entity.id
_entity.type
_entity.pdbx_description
1 polymer ?
#
loop_
_entity_poly.entity_id
_entity_poly.type
_entity_poly.pdbx_seq_one_letter_code
_entity_poly.pdbx_strand_id
1 'polypeptide(L)'
;DFLHDLKDHILACLLGSETPDNKEQVFMQTQRNALLIIKSCLYQHKVLHVNYTTYDLCHTQDSINLCMHPHIMVLSHESDENPHPYWYAHVISIFHIEVQYDGPELSDCLLKCVDMLWVQWFACD
;
A
#
# COMPACT_ATOMS: atom_id res chain seq x y z
N ASP A 1 -2.56 -0.85 17.43
CA ASP A 1 -1.18 -1.07 17.91
C ASP A 1 -0.36 -1.07 16.64
N PHE A 2 0.57 -0.14 16.46
CA PHE A 2 1.18 0.14 15.15
C PHE A 2 1.67 -1.12 14.43
N LEU A 3 2.26 -2.06 15.17
CA LEU A 3 2.78 -3.29 14.58
C LEU A 3 1.67 -4.24 14.13
N HIS A 4 0.52 -4.25 14.82
CA HIS A 4 -0.65 -5.00 14.41
C HIS A 4 -1.23 -4.45 13.11
N ASP A 5 -1.42 -3.14 13.07
CA ASP A 5 -2.01 -2.42 11.94
C ASP A 5 -1.10 -2.53 10.70
N LEU A 6 0.23 -2.48 10.91
CA LEU A 6 1.24 -2.71 9.88
C LEU A 6 1.17 -4.12 9.30
N LYS A 7 1.08 -5.15 10.14
CA LYS A 7 0.99 -6.54 9.68
C LYS A 7 -0.27 -6.78 8.86
N ASP A 8 -1.38 -6.21 9.29
CA ASP A 8 -2.66 -6.32 8.57
C ASP A 8 -2.59 -5.63 7.21
N HIS A 9 -2.00 -4.44 7.14
CA HIS A 9 -1.78 -3.75 5.88
C HIS A 9 -0.89 -4.55 4.91
N ILE A 10 0.21 -5.12 5.40
CA ILE A 10 1.10 -5.98 4.58
C ILE A 10 0.36 -7.21 4.07
N LEU A 11 -0.41 -7.89 4.92
CA LEU A 11 -1.17 -9.08 4.53
C LEU A 11 -2.23 -8.76 3.47
N ALA A 12 -2.92 -7.62 3.60
CA ALA A 12 -3.88 -7.16 2.60
C ALA A 12 -3.21 -6.94 1.23
N CYS A 13 -2.04 -6.29 1.23
CA CYS A 13 -1.25 -6.06 0.02
C CYS A 13 -0.74 -7.38 -0.61
N LEU A 14 -0.26 -8.32 0.22
CA LEU A 14 0.31 -9.59 -0.26
C LEU A 14 -0.72 -10.58 -0.80
N LEU A 15 -1.89 -10.65 -0.18
CA LEU A 15 -2.96 -11.59 -0.53
C LEU A 15 -3.89 -11.02 -1.61
N GLY A 16 -3.61 -9.82 -2.12
CA GLY A 16 -4.39 -9.17 -3.18
C GLY A 16 -5.83 -8.87 -2.73
N SER A 17 -6.06 -8.75 -1.43
CA SER A 17 -7.38 -8.51 -0.85
C SER A 17 -7.62 -7.02 -0.64
N GLU A 18 -7.13 -6.20 -1.56
CA GLU A 18 -7.55 -4.81 -1.70
C GLU A 18 -8.95 -4.79 -2.31
N THR A 19 -9.92 -5.47 -1.68
CA THR A 19 -11.32 -5.22 -2.01
C THR A 19 -11.69 -3.86 -1.41
N PRO A 20 -12.23 -2.93 -2.21
CA PRO A 20 -12.56 -1.57 -1.79
C PRO A 20 -13.69 -1.51 -0.74
N ASP A 21 -14.27 -2.65 -0.39
CA ASP A 21 -15.21 -2.78 0.70
C ASP A 21 -14.42 -2.68 2.01
N ASN A 22 -14.52 -1.52 2.66
CA ASN A 22 -13.87 -1.06 3.89
C ASN A 22 -14.29 -1.88 5.13
N LYS A 23 -14.34 -3.21 4.99
CA LYS A 23 -14.46 -4.16 6.08
C LYS A 23 -13.04 -4.44 6.50
N GLU A 24 -12.67 -3.97 7.68
CA GLU A 24 -11.46 -4.37 8.38
C GLU A 24 -11.31 -5.89 8.24
N GLN A 25 -10.45 -6.33 7.32
CA GLN A 25 -10.21 -7.75 7.14
C GLN A 25 -9.42 -8.18 8.36
N VAL A 26 -10.15 -8.78 9.30
CA VAL A 26 -9.56 -9.30 10.52
C VAL A 26 -8.76 -10.53 10.13
N PHE A 27 -7.46 -10.35 9.89
CA PHE A 27 -6.55 -11.47 9.70
C PHE A 27 -6.48 -12.30 10.99
N MET A 28 -6.34 -13.61 10.87
CA MET A 28 -6.15 -14.48 12.02
C MET A 28 -4.74 -14.29 12.59
N GLN A 29 -4.59 -14.53 13.89
CA GLN A 29 -3.28 -14.46 14.54
C GLN A 29 -2.25 -15.41 13.90
N THR A 30 -2.69 -16.55 13.39
CA THR A 30 -1.85 -17.51 12.65
C THR A 30 -1.27 -16.91 11.37
N GLN A 31 -2.08 -16.18 10.59
CA GLN A 31 -1.64 -15.47 9.39
C GLN A 31 -0.62 -14.38 9.74
N ARG A 32 -0.89 -13.60 10.81
CA ARG A 32 0.05 -12.57 11.30
C ARG A 32 1.38 -13.13 11.81
N ASN A 33 1.37 -14.36 12.32
CA ASN A 33 2.57 -15.04 12.80
C ASN A 33 3.37 -15.66 11.65
N ALA A 34 2.71 -16.04 10.56
CA ALA A 34 3.35 -16.54 9.34
C ALA A 34 4.06 -15.43 8.54
N LEU A 35 3.75 -14.15 8.82
CA LEU A 35 4.43 -13.00 8.24
C LEU A 35 5.74 -12.70 8.97
N LEU A 36 6.85 -12.82 8.24
CA LEU A 36 8.19 -12.51 8.70
C LEU A 36 8.68 -11.20 8.06
N ILE A 37 9.02 -10.22 8.91
CA ILE A 37 9.67 -8.98 8.49
C ILE A 37 11.18 -9.22 8.50
N ILE A 38 11.79 -9.23 7.33
CA ILE A 38 13.22 -9.50 7.17
C ILE A 38 14.02 -8.38 7.83
N LYS A 39 15.02 -8.77 8.65
CA LYS A 39 15.87 -7.88 9.45
C LYS A 39 15.13 -6.96 10.44
N SER A 40 13.80 -7.05 10.53
CA SER A 40 12.97 -6.12 11.31
C SER A 40 13.28 -4.65 11.00
N CYS A 41 13.60 -4.35 9.73
CA CYS A 41 13.99 -3.01 9.29
C CYS A 41 12.94 -2.39 8.36
N LEU A 42 12.69 -1.10 8.58
CA LEU A 42 11.99 -0.21 7.65
C LEU A 42 13.03 0.64 6.95
N TYR A 43 13.02 0.62 5.62
CA TYR A 43 13.94 1.43 4.84
C TYR A 43 13.19 2.62 4.26
N GLN A 44 13.68 3.83 4.52
CA GLN A 44 13.06 5.06 4.03
C GLN A 44 13.64 5.46 2.66
N HIS A 45 12.75 5.84 1.75
CA HIS A 45 13.08 6.31 0.41
C HIS A 45 12.62 7.75 0.18
N LYS A 46 13.25 8.39 -0.81
CA LYS A 46 12.87 9.75 -1.26
C LYS A 46 11.97 9.75 -2.49
N VAL A 47 12.05 8.69 -3.29
CA VAL A 47 11.34 8.57 -4.56
C VAL A 47 10.72 7.18 -4.64
N LEU A 48 9.46 7.12 -5.07
CA LEU A 48 8.77 5.88 -5.44
C LEU A 48 8.44 5.92 -6.93
N HIS A 49 8.59 4.79 -7.60
CA HIS A 49 8.21 4.64 -9.00
C HIS A 49 6.99 3.72 -9.12
N VAL A 50 5.94 4.22 -9.76
CA VAL A 50 4.71 3.47 -10.01
C VAL A 50 4.59 3.22 -11.50
N ASN A 51 4.59 1.96 -11.90
CA ASN A 51 4.40 1.57 -13.30
C ASN A 51 2.91 1.47 -13.60
N TYR A 52 2.49 1.99 -14.75
CA TYR A 52 1.11 1.89 -15.21
C TYR A 52 1.07 1.67 -16.72
N THR A 53 -0.02 1.07 -17.18
CA THR A 53 -0.25 0.82 -18.59
C THR A 53 -1.13 1.92 -19.14
N THR A 54 -0.60 2.66 -20.12
CA THR A 54 -1.37 3.65 -20.87
C THR A 54 -2.34 2.95 -21.82
N TYR A 55 -3.34 3.68 -22.31
CA TYR A 55 -4.36 3.16 -23.24
C TYR A 55 -3.74 2.48 -24.48
N ASP A 56 -2.61 3.00 -24.96
CA ASP A 56 -1.89 2.47 -26.11
C ASP A 56 -1.06 1.20 -25.79
N LEU A 57 -1.40 0.50 -24.69
CA LEU A 57 -0.70 -0.67 -24.17
C LEU A 57 0.80 -0.44 -23.90
N CYS A 58 1.19 0.82 -23.78
CA CYS A 58 2.56 1.21 -23.48
C CYS A 58 2.74 1.27 -21.95
N HIS A 59 3.79 0.60 -21.45
CA HIS A 59 4.20 0.75 -20.06
C HIS A 59 4.86 2.11 -19.85
N THR A 60 4.27 2.92 -19.00
CA THR A 60 4.81 4.20 -18.55
C THR A 60 5.03 4.15 -17.04
N GLN A 61 5.78 5.09 -16.52
CA GLN A 61 6.18 5.13 -15.12
C GLN A 61 6.01 6.55 -14.57
N ASP A 62 5.30 6.65 -13.46
CA ASP A 62 5.21 7.87 -12.67
C ASP A 62 6.20 7.82 -11.52
N SER A 63 6.79 8.97 -11.18
CA SER A 63 7.71 9.11 -10.05
C SER A 63 7.10 10.03 -9.00
N ILE A 64 6.87 9.50 -7.80
CA ILE A 64 6.45 10.28 -6.64
C ILE A 64 7.72 10.74 -5.93
N ASN A 65 7.97 12.05 -5.92
CA ASN A 65 9.17 12.64 -5.33
C ASN A 65 8.80 13.58 -4.18
N LEU A 66 9.23 13.23 -2.96
CA LEU A 66 8.94 13.98 -1.74
C LEU A 66 9.45 15.43 -1.77
N CYS A 67 10.50 15.74 -2.56
CA CYS A 67 11.11 17.06 -2.57
C CYS A 67 10.46 18.04 -3.56
N MET A 68 9.80 17.56 -4.61
CA MET A 68 9.25 18.42 -5.67
C MET A 68 7.73 18.31 -5.79
N HIS A 69 7.18 17.10 -5.71
CA HIS A 69 5.75 16.84 -5.92
C HIS A 69 5.27 15.77 -4.93
N PRO A 70 5.13 16.10 -3.64
CA PRO A 70 4.67 15.16 -2.63
C PRO A 70 3.15 14.93 -2.66
N HIS A 71 2.41 15.57 -3.54
CA HIS A 71 0.95 15.42 -3.61
C HIS A 71 0.58 14.26 -4.55
N ILE A 72 -0.32 13.41 -4.10
CA ILE A 72 -0.86 12.28 -4.87
C ILE A 72 -2.38 12.36 -4.96
N MET A 73 -2.92 11.73 -5.99
CA MET A 73 -4.34 11.50 -6.18
C MET A 73 -4.60 10.00 -6.20
N VAL A 74 -5.62 9.56 -5.49
CA VAL A 74 -6.06 8.15 -5.44
C VAL A 74 -7.52 8.11 -5.85
N LEU A 75 -7.95 7.05 -6.52
CA LEU A 75 -9.36 6.84 -6.85
C LEU A 75 -10.17 6.79 -5.53
N SER A 76 -11.19 7.63 -5.41
CA SER A 76 -12.06 7.59 -4.24
C SER A 76 -13.02 6.40 -4.32
N HIS A 77 -13.51 5.97 -3.15
CA HIS A 77 -14.57 4.98 -3.05
C HIS A 77 -15.80 5.56 -2.35
N GLU A 78 -16.11 6.83 -2.59
CA GLU A 78 -17.31 7.47 -2.06
C GLU A 78 -18.55 6.91 -2.79
N SER A 79 -19.58 6.55 -2.01
CA SER A 79 -20.83 5.95 -2.51
C SER A 79 -22.01 6.93 -2.49
N ASP A 80 -21.75 8.22 -2.26
CA ASP A 80 -22.77 9.27 -2.17
C ASP A 80 -23.40 9.58 -3.54
N GLU A 81 -24.50 10.34 -3.57
CA GLU A 81 -25.25 10.64 -4.82
C GLU A 81 -24.42 11.44 -5.85
N ASN A 82 -23.34 12.10 -5.42
CA ASN A 82 -22.34 12.77 -6.27
C ASN A 82 -20.94 12.66 -5.63
N PRO A 83 -20.29 11.49 -5.71
CA PRO A 83 -19.00 11.27 -5.06
C PRO A 83 -17.90 11.99 -5.83
N HIS A 84 -16.96 12.63 -5.12
CA HIS A 84 -15.81 13.21 -5.81
C HIS A 84 -14.90 12.07 -6.27
N PRO A 85 -14.52 11.95 -7.55
CA PRO A 85 -13.89 10.73 -8.09
C PRO A 85 -12.48 10.45 -7.54
N TYR A 86 -11.86 11.41 -6.84
CA TYR A 86 -10.49 11.28 -6.35
C TYR A 86 -10.36 11.77 -4.92
N TRP A 87 -9.52 11.08 -4.15
CA TRP A 87 -8.96 11.57 -2.91
C TRP A 87 -7.59 12.16 -3.16
N TYR A 88 -7.26 13.20 -2.39
CA TYR A 88 -5.98 13.87 -2.46
C TYR A 88 -5.22 13.62 -1.17
N ALA A 89 -3.92 13.41 -1.28
CA ALA A 89 -3.06 13.27 -0.11
C ALA A 89 -1.69 13.92 -0.32
N HIS A 90 -1.08 14.34 0.77
CA HIS A 90 0.30 14.78 0.83
C HIS A 90 1.17 13.66 1.42
N VAL A 91 2.13 13.15 0.64
CA VAL A 91 3.07 12.12 1.05
C VAL A 91 4.11 12.71 2.00
N ILE A 92 4.17 12.19 3.22
CA ILE A 92 5.12 12.60 4.26
C ILE A 92 6.42 11.80 4.10
N SER A 93 6.31 10.49 3.89
CA SER A 93 7.46 9.59 3.79
C SER A 93 7.10 8.32 3.02
N ILE A 94 8.11 7.78 2.35
CA ILE A 94 8.02 6.52 1.60
C ILE A 94 8.90 5.51 2.32
N PHE A 95 8.36 4.32 2.56
CA PHE A 95 9.07 3.22 3.18
C PHE A 95 8.97 1.99 2.28
N HIS A 96 9.96 1.11 2.36
CA HIS A 96 9.79 -0.26 1.90
C HIS A 96 10.20 -1.22 2.99
N ILE A 97 9.59 -2.41 2.94
CA ILE A 97 9.87 -3.50 3.85
C ILE A 97 10.07 -4.77 3.03
N GLU A 98 11.13 -5.50 3.38
CA GLU A 98 11.36 -6.87 2.91
C GLU A 98 10.54 -7.82 3.80
N VAL A 99 9.60 -8.55 3.21
CA VAL A 99 8.73 -9.49 3.92
C VAL A 99 8.75 -10.86 3.27
N GLN A 100 8.59 -11.89 4.09
CA GLN A 100 8.38 -13.26 3.65
C GLN A 100 7.12 -13.77 4.32
N TYR A 101 6.25 -14.41 3.55
CA TYR A 101 5.01 -14.98 4.06
C TYR A 101 5.02 -16.49 3.87
N ASP A 102 4.91 -17.22 4.97
CA ASP A 102 4.92 -18.69 5.02
C ASP A 102 3.54 -19.22 5.42
N GLY A 103 2.49 -18.72 4.77
CA GLY A 103 1.12 -19.13 5.01
C GLY A 103 0.54 -19.94 3.85
N PRO A 104 -0.50 -20.77 4.10
CA PRO A 104 -1.06 -21.68 3.11
C PRO A 104 -1.72 -20.98 1.91
N GLU A 105 -2.03 -19.68 2.01
CA GLU A 105 -2.66 -18.92 0.93
C GLU A 105 -1.69 -18.59 -0.22
N LEU A 106 -0.38 -18.58 0.05
CA LEU A 106 0.65 -18.34 -0.97
C LEU A 106 1.54 -19.58 -1.06
N SER A 107 1.55 -20.22 -2.23
CA SER A 107 2.39 -21.40 -2.47
C SER A 107 3.89 -21.08 -2.51
N ASP A 108 4.23 -19.81 -2.77
CA ASP A 108 5.60 -19.35 -2.91
C ASP A 108 6.04 -18.54 -1.68
N CYS A 109 6.90 -19.14 -0.87
CA CYS A 109 7.56 -18.50 0.28
C CYS A 109 8.73 -17.60 -0.17
N LEU A 110 8.47 -16.76 -1.18
CA LEU A 110 9.46 -15.84 -1.75
C LEU A 110 9.53 -14.54 -0.95
N LEU A 111 10.72 -13.95 -0.94
CA LEU A 111 10.95 -12.63 -0.36
C LEU A 111 10.31 -11.58 -1.27
N LYS A 112 9.41 -10.78 -0.70
CA LYS A 112 8.67 -9.72 -1.38
C LYS A 112 9.05 -8.38 -0.79
N CYS A 113 9.20 -7.37 -1.65
CA CYS A 113 9.35 -5.98 -1.25
C CYS A 113 7.97 -5.33 -1.29
N VAL A 114 7.53 -4.77 -0.16
CA VAL A 114 6.28 -4.02 -0.08
C VAL A 114 6.62 -2.55 0.17
N ASP A 115 6.20 -1.70 -0.77
CA ASP A 115 6.31 -0.25 -0.65
C ASP A 115 5.09 0.31 0.08
N MET A 116 5.32 1.25 0.99
CA MET A 116 4.30 1.89 1.81
C MET A 116 4.50 3.40 1.81
N LEU A 117 3.40 4.13 1.66
CA LEU A 117 3.40 5.58 1.72
C LEU A 117 2.73 6.01 3.02
N TRP A 118 3.43 6.81 3.82
CA TRP A 118 2.81 7.54 4.91
C TRP A 118 2.31 8.87 4.37
N VAL A 119 1.00 9.07 4.41
CA VAL A 119 0.33 10.21 3.79
C VAL A 119 -0.56 10.96 4.79
N GLN A 120 -0.74 12.24 4.53
CA GLN A 120 -1.77 13.08 5.15
C GLN A 120 -2.87 13.31 4.12
N TRP A 121 -4.07 12.81 4.41
CA TRP A 121 -5.24 13.00 3.55
C TRP A 121 -5.76 14.44 3.64
N PHE A 122 -6.17 15.00 2.51
CA PHE A 122 -6.94 16.24 2.47
C PHE A 122 -8.43 15.92 2.64
N ALA A 123 -9.13 16.73 3.42
CA ALA A 123 -10.59 16.72 3.44
C ALA A 123 -11.09 17.63 2.32
N CYS A 124 -12.06 17.16 1.54
CA CYS A 124 -12.90 18.05 0.75
C CYS A 124 -13.94 18.67 1.69
N ASP A 125 -13.94 20.00 1.81
CA ASP A 125 -15.00 20.79 2.46
C ASP A 125 -16.18 21.03 1.51
#